data_AF-A0AAJ3F9U8-F1
#
_entry.id   AF-A0AAJ3F9U8-F1
#
_cell.length_a   1.000
_cell.length_b   1.000
_cell.length_c   1.000
_cell.angle_alpha   90.00
_cell.angle_beta   90.00
_cell.angle_gamma   90.00
#
_symmetry.space_group_name_H-M   'P 1'
#
loop_
_entity.id
_entity.type
_entity.pdbx_description
1 polymer ?
#
loop_
_entity_poly.entity_id
_entity_poly.type
_entity_poly.pdbx_seq_one_letter_code
_entity_poly.pdbx_strand_id
1 'polypeptide(L)'
;MYRKKLMRACLTGLMVVTVATANVAPVFAAEAPAGTETTTSKTSVVKAQFVDAAGTVVAGGDYFVDADGDGVFNVSELPVPEGYKAETVGDFSTKDYADTALQVTVDKIAKASVVKAQFVDAAGTVVAGGDYFVDADGDGVFNVSELPVPEGYKAETVGDFFTKDYADTALQVTVDKIAKASIINVQFMDGNKVVAGGDYFVDADGDGIFNVNELTEWLPEGYKPMVLGDFFVADYKDCPLQIKVEKIAKESIVKIQFVDAETDEVVAGGDYFVDADGDGIFNHTEVLEWVPEGYELQEFGDFQVEFYKETPLQLSVTKIAEEPENPDPEDPNKPEKPEDTGKEDTNKKDDKKEDTKKEDKKKTSPKTGDETSAATAALPVGVSLAAILAVLVKKFK
;
A
#
# COMPACT_ATOMS: atom_id res chain seq x y z
N MET A 1 31.61 -32.14 14.28
CA MET A 1 31.11 -32.27 15.67
C MET A 1 31.91 -31.36 16.60
N TYR A 2 31.29 -30.34 17.20
CA TYR A 2 31.69 -29.77 18.50
C TYR A 2 30.55 -28.86 18.99
N ARG A 3 29.80 -29.30 20.01
CA ARG A 3 28.72 -28.48 20.61
C ARG A 3 29.28 -27.75 21.82
N LYS A 4 29.22 -26.40 21.84
CA LYS A 4 29.40 -25.62 23.08
C LYS A 4 28.04 -25.07 23.50
N LYS A 5 27.52 -25.56 24.63
CA LYS A 5 26.36 -24.97 25.32
C LYS A 5 26.84 -23.73 26.08
N LEU A 6 26.19 -22.58 25.89
CA LEU A 6 26.21 -21.52 26.90
C LEU A 6 24.92 -21.60 27.71
N MET A 7 25.04 -21.68 29.03
CA MET A 7 23.91 -21.61 29.95
C MET A 7 23.57 -20.15 30.26
N ARG A 8 22.27 -19.83 30.27
CA ARG A 8 21.76 -18.61 30.92
C ARG A 8 21.93 -18.75 32.44
N ALA A 9 22.42 -17.70 33.10
CA ALA A 9 22.36 -17.56 34.54
C ALA A 9 21.49 -16.34 34.87
N CYS A 10 20.26 -16.58 35.34
CA CYS A 10 19.41 -15.53 35.90
C CYS A 10 19.87 -15.27 37.33
N LEU A 11 20.22 -14.02 37.67
CA LEU A 11 20.57 -13.61 39.02
C LEU A 11 19.47 -12.69 39.59
N THR A 12 18.47 -13.29 40.22
CA THR A 12 17.38 -12.58 40.89
C THR A 12 17.84 -12.06 42.25
N GLY A 13 18.16 -10.76 42.35
CA GLY A 13 18.46 -10.09 43.60
C GLY A 13 17.19 -9.64 44.33
N LEU A 14 16.70 -10.46 45.28
CA LEU A 14 15.56 -10.12 46.12
C LEU A 14 16.02 -9.24 47.31
N MET A 15 15.72 -7.94 47.29
CA MET A 15 16.02 -7.06 48.43
C MET A 15 14.85 -7.03 49.42
N VAL A 16 15.03 -7.68 50.57
CA VAL A 16 14.08 -7.61 51.70
C VAL A 16 14.45 -6.41 52.57
N VAL A 17 13.60 -5.38 52.61
CA VAL A 17 13.72 -4.28 53.57
C VAL A 17 12.87 -4.60 54.80
N THR A 18 13.54 -4.82 55.93
CA THR A 18 12.89 -5.15 57.20
C THR A 18 12.49 -3.86 57.92
N VAL A 19 11.21 -3.68 58.24
CA VAL A 19 10.75 -2.52 59.03
C VAL A 19 11.09 -2.74 60.49
N ALA A 20 12.08 -2.01 61.00
CA ALA A 20 12.39 -1.94 62.43
C ALA A 20 11.73 -0.71 63.06
N THR A 21 10.76 -0.92 63.94
CA THR A 21 10.17 0.15 64.75
C THR A 21 11.08 0.46 65.95
N ALA A 22 11.43 1.74 66.13
CA ALA A 22 12.23 2.18 67.27
C ALA A 22 11.58 3.41 67.95
N ASN A 23 10.95 3.16 69.09
CA ASN A 23 10.58 4.22 70.04
C ASN A 23 11.86 4.79 70.68
N VAL A 24 11.96 6.12 70.78
CA VAL A 24 12.75 6.77 71.85
C VAL A 24 12.01 8.01 72.35
N ALA A 25 12.02 8.20 73.68
CA ALA A 25 11.37 9.30 74.39
C ALA A 25 12.24 10.58 74.41
N PRO A 26 11.73 11.76 74.86
CA PRO A 26 12.41 13.03 74.66
C PRO A 26 13.58 13.24 75.61
N VAL A 27 14.65 13.87 75.11
CA VAL A 27 15.82 14.28 75.91
C VAL A 27 15.86 15.79 76.03
N PHE A 28 15.92 16.28 77.27
CA PHE A 28 16.06 17.69 77.62
C PHE A 28 17.44 18.24 77.28
N ALA A 29 17.52 19.56 77.11
CA ALA A 29 18.71 20.28 76.69
C ALA A 29 19.94 20.09 77.62
N ALA A 30 21.12 20.03 76.99
CA ALA A 30 22.40 20.30 77.63
C ALA A 30 23.15 21.33 76.75
N GLU A 31 23.52 22.46 77.35
CA GLU A 31 24.10 23.61 76.66
C GLU A 31 25.61 23.44 76.43
N ALA A 32 26.11 23.91 75.28
CA ALA A 32 27.53 23.96 74.92
C ALA A 32 27.87 25.37 74.37
N PRO A 33 29.12 25.84 74.51
CA PRO A 33 29.37 27.25 74.80
C PRO A 33 29.32 28.21 73.59
N ALA A 34 29.02 29.47 73.91
CA ALA A 34 28.96 30.58 72.96
C ALA A 34 30.30 30.85 72.24
N GLY A 35 30.23 31.22 70.95
CA GLY A 35 31.44 31.57 70.20
C GLY A 35 31.29 31.82 68.70
N THR A 36 30.33 32.65 68.25
CA THR A 36 30.51 33.72 67.23
C THR A 36 29.21 34.51 67.04
N GLU A 37 29.32 35.76 66.58
CA GLU A 37 28.25 36.75 66.61
C GLU A 37 27.07 36.45 65.67
N THR A 38 25.89 36.88 66.12
CA THR A 38 24.62 36.76 65.39
C THR A 38 24.52 37.82 64.29
N THR A 39 24.71 37.45 63.03
CA THR A 39 24.03 38.12 61.92
C THR A 39 22.68 37.44 61.71
N THR A 40 21.60 38.14 62.05
CA THR A 40 20.24 37.72 61.73
C THR A 40 20.06 37.66 60.22
N SER A 41 19.88 36.46 59.67
CA SER A 41 19.37 36.27 58.30
C SER A 41 17.96 36.88 58.23
N LYS A 42 17.85 38.07 57.63
CA LYS A 42 16.58 38.76 57.45
C LYS A 42 15.89 38.23 56.19
N THR A 43 15.29 37.05 56.30
CA THR A 43 14.45 36.52 55.22
C THR A 43 13.29 37.47 54.93
N SER A 44 13.17 37.93 53.69
CA SER A 44 11.99 38.63 53.21
C SER A 44 10.83 37.64 53.02
N VAL A 45 9.59 38.14 53.03
CA VAL A 45 8.40 37.35 52.74
C VAL A 45 7.79 37.83 51.43
N VAL A 46 7.61 36.92 50.48
CA VAL A 46 6.99 37.19 49.18
C VAL A 46 5.80 36.26 48.98
N LYS A 47 4.70 36.82 48.49
CA LYS A 47 3.52 36.04 48.09
C LYS A 47 3.75 35.45 46.70
N ALA A 48 3.61 34.13 46.55
CA ALA A 48 3.70 33.48 45.25
C ALA A 48 2.47 32.61 44.94
N GLN A 49 2.14 32.53 43.66
CA GLN A 49 1.14 31.63 43.09
C GLN A 49 1.81 30.79 42.00
N PHE A 50 1.76 29.47 42.16
CA PHE A 50 2.20 28.54 41.14
C PHE A 50 1.03 28.27 40.19
N VAL A 51 1.22 28.54 38.90
CA VAL A 51 0.20 28.40 37.86
C VAL A 51 0.63 27.40 36.80
N ASP A 52 -0.28 26.53 36.37
CA ASP A 52 -0.03 25.64 35.22
C ASP A 52 -0.08 26.40 33.88
N ALA A 53 0.25 25.71 32.79
CA ALA A 53 0.20 26.26 31.43
C ALA A 53 -1.20 26.73 30.98
N ALA A 54 -2.28 26.31 31.66
CA ALA A 54 -3.65 26.78 31.44
C ALA A 54 -4.03 28.00 32.31
N GLY A 55 -3.14 28.45 33.19
CA GLY A 55 -3.37 29.54 34.13
C GLY A 55 -4.09 29.13 35.43
N THR A 56 -4.25 27.83 35.69
CA THR A 56 -4.85 27.32 36.93
C THR A 56 -3.86 27.44 38.07
N VAL A 57 -4.27 28.04 39.19
CA VAL A 57 -3.43 28.10 40.41
C VAL A 57 -3.39 26.72 41.05
N VAL A 58 -2.25 26.03 40.95
CA VAL A 58 -2.03 24.70 41.54
C VAL A 58 -1.58 24.75 43.00
N ALA A 59 -0.94 25.85 43.40
CA ALA A 59 -0.58 26.16 44.79
C ALA A 59 -0.35 27.67 44.97
N GLY A 60 -0.38 28.16 46.20
CA GLY A 60 -0.05 29.54 46.50
C GLY A 60 0.01 29.83 47.99
N GLY A 61 0.76 30.87 48.37
CA GLY A 61 1.01 31.20 49.78
C GLY A 61 2.04 32.31 49.93
N ASP A 62 2.41 32.55 51.20
CA ASP A 62 3.48 33.46 51.58
C ASP A 62 4.75 32.63 51.85
N TYR A 63 5.86 32.95 51.19
CA TYR A 63 7.11 32.20 51.22
C TYR A 63 8.26 33.06 51.75
N PHE A 64 9.16 32.44 52.52
CA PHE A 64 10.39 33.07 52.99
C PHE A 64 11.48 32.90 51.92
N VAL A 65 12.09 34.01 51.51
CA VAL A 65 13.11 34.12 50.44
C VAL A 65 14.16 35.17 50.86
N ASP A 66 15.18 35.44 50.02
CA ASP A 66 16.15 36.53 50.26
C ASP A 66 16.87 36.30 51.61
N ALA A 67 17.55 35.15 51.69
CA ALA A 67 18.15 34.65 52.93
C ALA A 67 19.40 35.42 53.37
N ASP A 68 20.09 36.08 52.43
CA ASP A 68 21.22 36.97 52.67
C ASP A 68 20.80 38.43 52.90
N GLY A 69 19.58 38.82 52.51
CA GLY A 69 18.95 40.09 52.86
C GLY A 69 19.39 41.26 51.97
N ASP A 70 19.79 41.00 50.72
CA ASP A 70 20.13 42.04 49.74
C ASP A 70 18.88 42.65 49.05
N GLY A 71 17.73 41.97 49.16
CA GLY A 71 16.44 42.37 48.60
C GLY A 71 16.11 41.72 47.26
N VAL A 72 16.89 40.73 46.82
CA VAL A 72 16.69 39.93 45.62
C VAL A 72 16.55 38.46 46.01
N PHE A 73 15.72 37.71 45.29
CA PHE A 73 15.57 36.27 45.46
C PHE A 73 15.46 35.56 44.11
N ASN A 74 15.93 34.32 44.03
CA ASN A 74 15.80 33.48 42.85
C ASN A 74 14.55 32.58 42.96
N VAL A 75 13.90 32.24 41.84
CA VAL A 75 12.75 31.32 41.85
C VAL A 75 13.10 29.93 42.42
N SER A 76 14.36 29.51 42.35
CA SER A 76 14.82 28.26 42.97
C SER A 76 14.80 28.25 44.51
N GLU A 77 14.64 29.41 45.16
CA GLU A 77 14.38 29.50 46.61
C GLU A 77 12.92 29.18 46.96
N LEU A 78 12.00 29.25 45.98
CA LEU A 78 10.60 28.92 46.20
C LEU A 78 10.39 27.40 46.16
N PRO A 79 9.68 26.82 47.15
CA PRO A 79 9.38 25.39 47.17
C PRO A 79 8.32 25.07 46.11
N VAL A 80 8.76 24.61 44.95
CA VAL A 80 7.88 24.16 43.86
C VAL A 80 6.98 23.01 44.36
N PRO A 81 5.67 23.01 44.02
CA PRO A 81 4.75 21.96 44.47
C PRO A 81 5.18 20.54 44.10
N GLU A 82 4.86 19.55 44.94
CA GLU A 82 5.19 18.15 44.64
C GLU A 82 4.53 17.71 43.33
N GLY A 83 5.31 17.09 42.44
CA GLY A 83 4.84 16.70 41.11
C GLY A 83 4.84 17.84 40.09
N TYR A 84 5.49 18.96 40.38
CA TYR A 84 5.68 20.08 39.44
C TYR A 84 7.15 20.54 39.37
N LYS A 85 7.56 21.09 38.23
CA LYS A 85 8.85 21.79 38.02
C LYS A 85 8.54 23.26 37.69
N ALA A 86 9.36 24.20 38.16
CA ALA A 86 9.22 25.60 37.74
C ALA A 86 9.77 25.81 36.32
N GLU A 87 8.99 26.47 35.47
CA GLU A 87 9.46 27.02 34.20
C GLU A 87 10.00 28.44 34.36
N THR A 88 9.36 29.24 35.24
CA THR A 88 9.87 30.58 35.56
C THR A 88 11.21 30.46 36.26
N VAL A 89 12.24 31.10 35.70
CA VAL A 89 13.60 31.14 36.23
C VAL A 89 14.11 32.58 36.24
N GLY A 90 14.99 32.90 37.18
CA GLY A 90 15.62 34.21 37.30
C GLY A 90 15.49 34.82 38.69
N ASP A 91 16.01 36.03 38.80
CA ASP A 91 16.12 36.79 40.04
C ASP A 91 15.07 37.90 40.08
N PHE A 92 14.43 38.08 41.24
CA PHE A 92 13.27 38.94 41.44
C PHE A 92 13.48 39.84 42.68
N SER A 93 13.05 41.11 42.59
CA SER A 93 13.13 42.07 43.71
C SER A 93 11.99 41.83 44.71
N THR A 94 12.32 41.69 45.99
CA THR A 94 11.31 41.48 47.06
C THR A 94 10.35 42.66 47.21
N LYS A 95 10.79 43.87 46.81
CA LYS A 95 9.97 45.10 46.84
C LYS A 95 8.85 45.12 45.81
N ASP A 96 9.04 44.44 44.68
CA ASP A 96 8.11 44.48 43.56
C ASP A 96 6.84 43.65 43.87
N TYR A 97 6.96 42.72 44.82
CA TYR A 97 5.92 41.78 45.27
C TYR A 97 5.47 42.03 46.72
N ALA A 98 5.64 43.26 47.23
CA ALA A 98 5.16 43.64 48.56
C ALA A 98 3.62 43.63 48.66
N ASP A 99 2.93 44.12 47.61
CA ASP A 99 1.47 44.20 47.52
C ASP A 99 0.87 43.28 46.45
N THR A 100 1.69 42.56 45.68
CA THR A 100 1.26 41.69 44.57
C THR A 100 1.85 40.29 44.70
N ALA A 101 1.16 39.28 44.15
CA ALA A 101 1.66 37.91 44.12
C ALA A 101 2.55 37.69 42.89
N LEU A 102 3.75 37.15 43.08
CA LEU A 102 4.55 36.61 41.98
C LEU A 102 3.82 35.39 41.38
N GLN A 103 3.61 35.39 40.07
CA GLN A 103 3.18 34.18 39.37
C GLN A 103 4.40 33.40 38.89
N VAL A 104 4.49 32.13 39.32
CA VAL A 104 5.50 31.17 38.89
C VAL A 104 4.81 30.15 38.01
N THR A 105 5.12 30.15 36.72
CA THR A 105 4.67 29.10 35.80
C THR A 105 5.34 27.79 36.16
N VAL A 106 4.53 26.74 36.30
CA VAL A 106 4.96 25.39 36.61
C VAL A 106 4.41 24.38 35.61
N ASP A 107 5.25 23.43 35.27
CA ASP A 107 4.91 22.25 34.48
C ASP A 107 4.68 21.06 35.41
N LYS A 108 3.69 20.23 35.09
CA LYS A 108 3.48 18.96 35.77
C LYS A 108 4.65 18.00 35.44
N ILE A 109 5.27 17.44 36.48
CA ILE A 109 6.22 16.32 36.33
C ILE A 109 5.40 15.05 36.13
N ALA A 110 5.25 14.66 34.87
CA ALA A 110 4.63 13.41 34.52
C ALA A 110 5.39 12.21 35.10
N LYS A 111 4.67 11.33 35.79
CA LYS A 111 5.15 10.00 36.18
C LYS A 111 4.41 9.03 35.27
N ALA A 112 5.12 8.39 34.34
CA ALA A 112 4.51 7.45 33.39
C ALA A 112 3.69 6.38 34.14
N SER A 113 2.44 6.21 33.73
CA SER A 113 1.58 5.15 34.25
C SER A 113 2.05 3.79 33.77
N VAL A 114 1.71 2.73 34.52
CA VAL A 114 2.00 1.35 34.13
C VAL A 114 0.71 0.65 33.78
N VAL A 115 0.62 0.12 32.56
CA VAL A 115 -0.51 -0.69 32.07
C VAL A 115 -0.04 -2.07 31.67
N LYS A 116 -0.87 -3.10 31.90
CA LYS A 116 -0.60 -4.45 31.42
C LYS A 116 -1.13 -4.60 30.00
N ALA A 117 -0.30 -5.09 29.08
CA ALA A 117 -0.74 -5.39 27.71
C ALA A 117 -0.34 -6.80 27.27
N GLN A 118 -1.13 -7.37 26.38
CA GLN A 118 -0.89 -8.63 25.68
C GLN A 118 -1.07 -8.40 24.18
N PHE A 119 -0.04 -8.73 23.41
CA PHE A 119 -0.09 -8.70 21.95
C PHE A 119 -0.55 -10.07 21.46
N VAL A 120 -1.66 -10.11 20.72
CA VAL A 120 -2.29 -11.34 20.21
C VAL A 120 -2.30 -11.33 18.69
N ASP A 121 -1.93 -12.46 18.07
CA ASP A 121 -2.05 -12.62 16.62
C ASP A 121 -3.51 -12.86 16.18
N ALA A 122 -3.75 -12.85 14.87
CA ALA A 122 -5.07 -13.12 14.29
C ALA A 122 -5.66 -14.51 14.63
N ALA A 123 -4.84 -15.46 15.12
CA ALA A 123 -5.28 -16.76 15.62
C ALA A 123 -5.58 -16.75 17.14
N GLY A 124 -5.42 -15.62 17.82
CA GLY A 124 -5.59 -15.45 19.26
C GLY A 124 -4.40 -15.92 20.11
N THR A 125 -3.24 -16.18 19.50
CA THR A 125 -2.03 -16.58 20.21
C THR A 125 -1.34 -15.36 20.81
N VAL A 126 -1.04 -15.38 22.11
CA VAL A 126 -0.24 -14.32 22.75
C VAL A 126 1.21 -14.42 22.28
N VAL A 127 1.65 -13.47 21.45
CA VAL A 127 3.01 -13.41 20.91
C VAL A 127 3.97 -12.63 21.84
N ALA A 128 3.44 -11.70 22.63
CA ALA A 128 4.17 -10.99 23.68
C ALA A 128 3.21 -10.44 24.74
N GLY A 129 3.74 -10.01 25.89
CA GLY A 129 2.98 -9.29 26.89
C GLY A 129 3.80 -8.99 28.14
N GLY A 130 3.29 -8.08 28.97
CA GLY A 130 3.99 -7.58 30.15
C GLY A 130 3.38 -6.30 30.69
N ASP A 131 4.12 -5.65 31.57
CA ASP A 131 3.80 -4.34 32.13
C ASP A 131 4.58 -3.26 31.36
N TYR A 132 3.89 -2.24 30.86
CA TYR A 132 4.44 -1.21 29.98
C TYR A 132 4.22 0.19 30.57
N PHE A 133 5.22 1.05 30.42
CA PHE A 133 5.12 2.47 30.77
C PHE A 133 4.49 3.24 29.61
N VAL A 134 3.43 3.99 29.90
CA VAL A 134 2.61 4.79 28.97
C VAL A 134 2.19 6.10 29.67
N ASP A 135 1.39 6.97 29.02
CA ASP A 135 0.82 8.17 29.65
C ASP A 135 1.96 9.05 30.21
N ALA A 136 2.86 9.42 29.29
CA ALA A 136 4.13 10.08 29.57
C ALA A 136 3.99 11.58 29.87
N ASP A 137 2.80 12.15 29.71
CA ASP A 137 2.38 13.50 30.14
C ASP A 137 1.51 13.46 31.42
N GLY A 138 0.96 12.29 31.77
CA GLY A 138 0.27 12.07 33.03
C GLY A 138 -1.15 12.62 33.04
N ASP A 139 -1.85 12.64 31.91
CA ASP A 139 -3.27 13.02 31.81
C ASP A 139 -4.23 11.85 32.12
N GLY A 140 -3.70 10.61 32.12
CA GLY A 140 -4.44 9.37 32.39
C GLY A 140 -4.94 8.63 31.14
N VAL A 141 -4.54 9.08 29.96
CA VAL A 141 -4.82 8.50 28.65
C VAL A 141 -3.51 8.04 28.00
N PHE A 142 -3.56 6.96 27.23
CA PHE A 142 -2.44 6.53 26.39
C PHE A 142 -2.94 6.01 25.04
N ASN A 143 -2.13 6.20 24.00
CA ASN A 143 -2.38 5.65 22.68
C ASN A 143 -1.67 4.29 22.49
N VAL A 144 -2.23 3.39 21.68
CA VAL A 144 -1.57 2.09 21.38
C VAL A 144 -0.20 2.26 20.73
N SER A 145 0.07 3.37 20.04
CA SER A 145 1.39 3.68 19.48
C SER A 145 2.49 3.95 20.52
N GLU A 146 2.14 4.20 21.78
CA GLU A 146 3.09 4.24 22.90
C GLU A 146 3.55 2.83 23.32
N LEU A 147 2.77 1.80 23.00
CA LEU A 147 3.14 0.42 23.33
C LEU A 147 4.17 -0.12 22.32
N PRO A 148 5.30 -0.68 22.80
CA PRO A 148 6.32 -1.22 21.92
C PRO A 148 5.84 -2.53 21.27
N VAL A 149 5.37 -2.43 20.03
CA VAL A 149 4.93 -3.58 19.22
C VAL A 149 6.09 -4.58 19.06
N PRO A 150 5.84 -5.91 19.17
CA PRO A 150 6.89 -6.92 19.05
C PRO A 150 7.64 -6.89 17.70
N GLU A 151 8.93 -7.26 17.70
CA GLU A 151 9.71 -7.29 16.46
C GLU A 151 9.11 -8.27 15.45
N GLY A 152 8.90 -7.82 14.22
CA GLY A 152 8.26 -8.61 13.18
C GLY A 152 6.73 -8.60 13.26
N TYR A 153 6.13 -7.65 13.99
CA TYR A 153 4.69 -7.45 14.07
C TYR A 153 4.31 -5.97 13.90
N LYS A 154 3.12 -5.70 13.36
CA LYS A 154 2.45 -4.37 13.32
C LYS A 154 1.20 -4.43 14.19
N ALA A 155 0.87 -3.35 14.90
CA ALA A 155 -0.40 -3.28 15.62
C ALA A 155 -1.55 -2.99 14.64
N GLU A 156 -2.63 -3.76 14.77
CA GLU A 156 -3.93 -3.45 14.14
C GLU A 156 -4.82 -2.62 15.06
N THR A 157 -4.75 -2.88 16.38
CA THR A 157 -5.47 -2.07 17.36
C THR A 157 -4.88 -0.66 17.39
N VAL A 158 -5.74 0.34 17.24
CA VAL A 158 -5.40 1.76 17.27
C VAL A 158 -6.38 2.52 18.16
N GLY A 159 -5.96 3.68 18.66
CA GLY A 159 -6.79 4.58 19.46
C GLY A 159 -6.26 4.80 20.88
N ASP A 160 -7.05 5.56 21.63
CA ASP A 160 -6.71 6.07 22.95
C ASP A 160 -7.46 5.29 24.05
N PHE A 161 -6.77 5.04 25.16
CA PHE A 161 -7.22 4.17 26.24
C PHE A 161 -6.93 4.82 27.59
N PHE A 162 -7.83 4.70 28.57
CA PHE A 162 -7.59 5.22 29.91
C PHE A 162 -6.77 4.24 30.75
N THR A 163 -5.70 4.73 31.38
CA THR A 163 -4.80 3.89 32.20
C THR A 163 -5.53 3.21 33.36
N LYS A 164 -6.51 3.90 33.97
CA LYS A 164 -7.37 3.39 35.05
C LYS A 164 -8.13 2.10 34.72
N ASP A 165 -8.47 1.86 33.46
CA ASP A 165 -9.30 0.72 33.07
C ASP A 165 -8.49 -0.59 33.00
N TYR A 166 -7.15 -0.46 32.97
CA TYR A 166 -6.18 -1.55 32.86
C TYR A 166 -5.29 -1.69 34.11
N ALA A 167 -5.75 -1.21 35.26
CA ALA A 167 -5.07 -1.38 36.55
C ALA A 167 -5.01 -2.85 36.99
N ASP A 168 -6.13 -3.58 36.85
CA ASP A 168 -6.28 -5.00 37.23
C ASP A 168 -6.43 -5.94 36.03
N THR A 169 -6.53 -5.41 34.81
CA THR A 169 -6.78 -6.18 33.57
C THR A 169 -5.71 -5.91 32.52
N ALA A 170 -5.53 -6.84 31.58
CA ALA A 170 -4.61 -6.67 30.46
C ALA A 170 -5.35 -6.12 29.23
N LEU A 171 -4.85 -5.04 28.64
CA LEU A 171 -5.25 -4.62 27.29
C LEU A 171 -4.80 -5.68 26.29
N GLN A 172 -5.71 -6.16 25.45
CA GLN A 172 -5.35 -6.98 24.29
C GLN A 172 -5.14 -6.08 23.08
N VAL A 173 -3.95 -6.17 22.49
CA VAL A 173 -3.56 -5.48 21.25
C VAL A 173 -3.45 -6.53 20.16
N THR A 174 -4.35 -6.48 19.19
CA THR A 174 -4.25 -7.33 17.99
C THR A 174 -3.04 -6.89 17.18
N VAL A 175 -2.21 -7.86 16.80
CA VAL A 175 -1.04 -7.65 15.96
C VAL A 175 -1.03 -8.60 14.77
N ASP A 176 -0.64 -8.06 13.64
CA ASP A 176 -0.34 -8.80 12.42
C ASP A 176 1.15 -9.06 12.35
N LYS A 177 1.53 -10.24 11.85
CA LYS A 177 2.93 -10.55 11.54
C LYS A 177 3.37 -9.68 10.36
N ILE A 178 4.44 -8.90 10.53
CA ILE A 178 5.16 -8.28 9.42
C ILE A 178 5.96 -9.40 8.77
N ALA A 179 5.40 -9.94 7.70
CA ALA A 179 6.08 -10.85 6.81
C ALA A 179 7.40 -10.23 6.30
N LYS A 180 8.50 -10.97 6.47
CA LYS A 180 9.77 -10.64 5.81
C LYS A 180 9.78 -11.46 4.53
N ALA A 181 9.54 -10.80 3.40
CA ALA A 181 9.54 -11.44 2.09
C ALA A 181 10.79 -12.32 1.91
N SER A 182 10.57 -13.58 1.54
CA SER A 182 11.62 -14.55 1.29
C SER A 182 12.34 -14.24 -0.01
N ILE A 183 13.62 -14.58 -0.09
CA ILE A 183 14.41 -14.44 -1.33
C ILE A 183 14.66 -15.83 -1.92
N ILE A 184 14.31 -15.99 -3.19
CA ILE A 184 14.62 -17.19 -3.99
C ILE A 184 15.40 -16.80 -5.25
N ASN A 185 16.24 -17.71 -5.76
CA ASN A 185 16.85 -17.54 -7.07
C ASN A 185 15.93 -18.13 -8.16
N VAL A 186 15.62 -17.35 -9.21
CA VAL A 186 14.74 -17.79 -10.31
C VAL A 186 15.48 -17.66 -11.65
N GLN A 187 15.24 -18.63 -12.53
CA GLN A 187 15.66 -18.64 -13.93
C GLN A 187 14.43 -18.78 -14.83
N PHE A 188 14.24 -17.83 -15.73
CA PHE A 188 13.23 -17.88 -16.77
C PHE A 188 13.78 -18.62 -17.99
N MET A 189 13.10 -19.69 -18.40
CA MET A 189 13.58 -20.68 -19.38
C MET A 189 12.71 -20.68 -20.64
N ASP A 190 13.28 -20.25 -21.77
CA ASP A 190 12.73 -20.48 -23.11
C ASP A 190 13.32 -21.78 -23.66
N GLY A 191 12.52 -22.85 -23.64
CA GLY A 191 13.00 -24.21 -23.89
C GLY A 191 14.12 -24.61 -22.92
N ASN A 192 15.35 -24.75 -23.45
CA ASN A 192 16.56 -25.06 -22.68
C ASN A 192 17.46 -23.85 -22.41
N LYS A 193 17.04 -22.63 -22.79
CA LYS A 193 17.84 -21.40 -22.69
C LYS A 193 17.33 -20.53 -21.54
N VAL A 194 18.23 -20.13 -20.64
CA VAL A 194 17.96 -19.06 -19.68
C VAL A 194 17.84 -17.73 -20.45
N VAL A 195 16.67 -17.09 -20.40
CA VAL A 195 16.43 -15.77 -21.01
C VAL A 195 16.54 -14.62 -20.02
N ALA A 196 16.25 -14.87 -18.74
CA ALA A 196 16.44 -13.94 -17.63
C ALA A 196 16.57 -14.72 -16.31
N GLY A 197 17.00 -14.06 -15.24
CA GLY A 197 17.05 -14.64 -13.90
C GLY A 197 17.83 -13.79 -12.89
N GLY A 198 17.71 -14.14 -11.62
CA GLY A 198 18.22 -13.36 -10.50
C GLY A 198 17.63 -13.79 -9.16
N ASP A 199 17.88 -12.99 -8.13
CA ASP A 199 17.29 -13.16 -6.80
C ASP A 199 16.02 -12.29 -6.68
N TYR A 200 14.90 -12.91 -6.32
CA TYR A 200 13.58 -12.26 -6.28
C TYR A 200 12.93 -12.40 -4.90
N PHE A 201 12.20 -11.37 -4.49
CA PHE A 201 11.39 -11.37 -3.29
C PHE A 201 10.02 -12.00 -3.58
N VAL A 202 9.62 -12.95 -2.75
CA VAL A 202 8.37 -13.74 -2.83
C VAL A 202 7.85 -14.01 -1.41
N ASP A 203 6.69 -14.65 -1.25
CA ASP A 203 6.17 -15.06 0.09
C ASP A 203 6.05 -13.82 1.00
N ALA A 204 5.31 -12.84 0.46
CA ALA A 204 5.14 -11.51 1.05
C ALA A 204 4.21 -11.49 2.28
N ASP A 205 3.58 -12.61 2.62
CA ASP A 205 2.82 -12.89 3.84
C ASP A 205 3.55 -13.84 4.82
N GLY A 206 4.62 -14.50 4.38
CA GLY A 206 5.55 -15.22 5.25
C GLY A 206 4.96 -16.52 5.80
N ASP A 207 4.12 -17.19 5.01
CA ASP A 207 3.59 -18.54 5.28
C ASP A 207 4.51 -19.66 4.75
N GLY A 208 5.47 -19.30 3.87
CA GLY A 208 6.46 -20.18 3.26
C GLY A 208 6.09 -20.68 1.86
N ILE A 209 4.99 -20.20 1.28
CA ILE A 209 4.46 -20.50 -0.04
C ILE A 209 4.44 -19.20 -0.87
N PHE A 210 4.71 -19.30 -2.16
CA PHE A 210 4.54 -18.19 -3.10
C PHE A 210 3.94 -18.67 -4.42
N ASN A 211 3.24 -17.79 -5.12
CA ASN A 211 2.65 -18.08 -6.42
C ASN A 211 3.50 -17.49 -7.56
N VAL A 212 3.55 -18.17 -8.71
CA VAL A 212 4.28 -17.66 -9.90
C VAL A 212 3.75 -16.29 -10.38
N ASN A 213 2.51 -15.94 -10.04
CA ASN A 213 1.97 -14.60 -10.29
C ASN A 213 2.78 -13.48 -9.63
N GLU A 214 3.40 -13.70 -8.46
CA GLU A 214 4.33 -12.74 -7.82
C GLU A 214 5.59 -12.48 -8.66
N LEU A 215 5.94 -13.41 -9.55
CA LEU A 215 7.07 -13.30 -10.47
C LEU A 215 6.68 -12.66 -11.82
N THR A 216 5.40 -12.34 -12.06
CA THR A 216 4.94 -11.85 -13.38
C THR A 216 5.45 -10.45 -13.73
N GLU A 217 5.58 -9.57 -12.74
CA GLU A 217 6.18 -8.23 -12.94
C GLU A 217 7.67 -8.30 -13.29
N TRP A 218 8.31 -9.46 -13.04
CA TRP A 218 9.73 -9.72 -13.23
C TRP A 218 10.04 -10.56 -14.48
N LEU A 219 9.02 -10.93 -15.26
CA LEU A 219 9.18 -11.62 -16.53
C LEU A 219 9.95 -10.75 -17.54
N PRO A 220 10.82 -11.34 -18.38
CA PRO A 220 11.43 -10.60 -19.49
C PRO A 220 10.37 -10.10 -20.48
N GLU A 221 10.58 -8.92 -21.04
CA GLU A 221 9.61 -8.28 -21.93
C GLU A 221 9.27 -9.16 -23.14
N GLY A 222 7.97 -9.31 -23.44
CA GLY A 222 7.51 -10.17 -24.53
C GLY A 222 7.46 -11.66 -24.18
N TYR A 223 7.53 -12.04 -22.90
CA TYR A 223 7.32 -13.42 -22.44
C TYR A 223 6.18 -13.51 -21.42
N LYS A 224 5.49 -14.66 -21.41
CA LYS A 224 4.50 -15.05 -20.39
C LYS A 224 4.88 -16.40 -19.78
N PRO A 225 4.46 -16.71 -18.53
CA PRO A 225 4.83 -17.96 -17.88
C PRO A 225 3.96 -19.11 -18.40
N MET A 226 4.58 -20.24 -18.70
CA MET A 226 3.87 -21.48 -19.09
C MET A 226 3.49 -22.34 -17.87
N VAL A 227 4.00 -22.00 -16.68
CA VAL A 227 3.68 -22.65 -15.41
C VAL A 227 3.03 -21.63 -14.48
N LEU A 228 1.87 -21.99 -13.94
CA LEU A 228 1.18 -21.26 -12.87
C LEU A 228 0.97 -22.19 -11.68
N GLY A 229 0.96 -21.64 -10.47
CA GLY A 229 0.72 -22.41 -9.25
C GLY A 229 1.58 -21.93 -8.08
N ASP A 230 1.42 -22.65 -6.97
CA ASP A 230 2.03 -22.36 -5.68
C ASP A 230 3.30 -23.21 -5.47
N PHE A 231 4.31 -22.62 -4.85
CA PHE A 231 5.65 -23.19 -4.68
C PHE A 231 6.14 -22.93 -3.25
N PHE A 232 6.82 -23.91 -2.64
CA PHE A 232 7.39 -23.73 -1.31
C PHE A 232 8.75 -23.04 -1.39
N VAL A 233 8.92 -21.93 -0.65
CA VAL A 233 10.21 -21.21 -0.54
C VAL A 233 11.34 -22.14 -0.10
N ALA A 234 11.03 -23.06 0.82
CA ALA A 234 12.00 -23.97 1.42
C ALA A 234 12.71 -24.88 0.40
N ASP A 235 12.06 -25.20 -0.72
CA ASP A 235 12.62 -26.08 -1.76
C ASP A 235 13.68 -25.36 -2.62
N TYR A 236 13.63 -24.03 -2.70
CA TYR A 236 14.48 -23.21 -3.59
C TYR A 236 15.57 -22.41 -2.86
N LYS A 237 15.86 -22.79 -1.61
CA LYS A 237 16.87 -22.12 -0.78
C LYS A 237 18.30 -22.31 -1.29
N ASP A 238 18.60 -23.50 -1.82
CA ASP A 238 19.95 -23.91 -2.26
C ASP A 238 19.99 -24.27 -3.77
N CYS A 239 18.89 -24.10 -4.50
CA CYS A 239 18.81 -24.35 -5.95
C CYS A 239 17.86 -23.37 -6.66
N PRO A 240 18.13 -22.99 -7.92
CA PRO A 240 17.30 -22.06 -8.67
C PRO A 240 15.95 -22.69 -9.07
N LEU A 241 14.86 -21.94 -8.89
CA LEU A 241 13.57 -22.22 -9.50
C LEU A 241 13.66 -22.00 -11.02
N GLN A 242 13.21 -22.96 -11.83
CA GLN A 242 13.16 -22.82 -13.28
C GLN A 242 11.71 -22.62 -13.74
N ILE A 243 11.35 -21.37 -14.06
CA ILE A 243 10.05 -21.02 -14.64
C ILE A 243 10.15 -21.12 -16.16
N LYS A 244 9.38 -22.03 -16.76
CA LYS A 244 9.23 -22.06 -18.22
C LYS A 244 8.44 -20.85 -18.69
N VAL A 245 8.94 -20.18 -19.71
CA VAL A 245 8.29 -19.05 -20.36
C VAL A 245 8.12 -19.35 -21.85
N GLU A 246 7.10 -18.74 -22.45
CA GLU A 246 6.94 -18.71 -23.90
C GLU A 246 6.81 -17.26 -24.37
N LYS A 247 7.24 -16.98 -25.61
CA LYS A 247 7.06 -15.66 -26.20
C LYS A 247 5.57 -15.32 -26.30
N ILE A 248 5.26 -14.06 -26.02
CA ILE A 248 3.98 -13.46 -26.34
C ILE A 248 4.04 -13.07 -27.82
N ALA A 249 3.12 -13.64 -28.62
CA ALA A 249 2.80 -13.18 -29.96
C ALA A 249 2.59 -11.65 -29.95
N LYS A 250 3.52 -10.91 -30.56
CA LYS A 250 3.34 -9.48 -30.83
C LYS A 250 2.94 -9.35 -32.29
N GLU A 251 1.67 -9.62 -32.58
CA GLU A 251 1.09 -9.40 -33.91
C GLU A 251 1.46 -7.99 -34.42
N SER A 252 2.16 -7.93 -35.54
CA SER A 252 2.60 -6.70 -36.17
C SER A 252 1.54 -6.18 -37.14
N ILE A 253 1.35 -4.87 -37.19
CA ILE A 253 0.45 -4.24 -38.16
C ILE A 253 1.20 -3.90 -39.44
N VAL A 254 0.72 -4.38 -40.59
CA VAL A 254 1.21 -4.05 -41.93
C VAL A 254 0.09 -3.53 -42.82
N LYS A 255 0.44 -2.73 -43.82
CA LYS A 255 -0.47 -2.21 -44.84
C LYS A 255 -0.46 -3.14 -46.04
N ILE A 256 -1.62 -3.64 -46.45
CA ILE A 256 -1.77 -4.53 -47.61
C ILE A 256 -2.83 -3.96 -48.57
N GLN A 257 -2.57 -4.06 -49.87
CA GLN A 257 -3.50 -3.79 -50.95
C GLN A 257 -3.60 -5.03 -51.85
N PHE A 258 -4.82 -5.52 -52.06
CA PHE A 258 -5.10 -6.57 -53.03
C PHE A 258 -5.42 -5.92 -54.37
N VAL A 259 -4.67 -6.28 -55.42
CA VAL A 259 -4.76 -5.71 -56.76
C VAL A 259 -5.21 -6.79 -57.73
N ASP A 260 -6.26 -6.52 -58.50
CA ASP A 260 -6.75 -7.43 -59.53
C ASP A 260 -5.71 -7.54 -60.67
N ALA A 261 -5.26 -8.77 -60.94
CA ALA A 261 -4.18 -9.07 -61.87
C ALA A 261 -4.55 -8.88 -63.36
N GLU A 262 -5.84 -8.71 -63.70
CA GLU A 262 -6.29 -8.43 -65.07
C GLU A 262 -6.53 -6.94 -65.32
N THR A 263 -6.92 -6.19 -64.28
CA THR A 263 -7.36 -4.79 -64.41
C THR A 263 -6.42 -3.76 -63.76
N ASP A 264 -5.43 -4.20 -62.98
CA ASP A 264 -4.55 -3.37 -62.13
C ASP A 264 -5.33 -2.51 -61.09
N GLU A 265 -6.60 -2.81 -60.82
CA GLU A 265 -7.42 -2.08 -59.85
C GLU A 265 -7.27 -2.63 -58.42
N VAL A 266 -7.21 -1.74 -57.42
CA VAL A 266 -7.18 -2.11 -56.00
C VAL A 266 -8.58 -2.56 -55.55
N VAL A 267 -8.79 -3.86 -55.42
CA VAL A 267 -10.09 -4.46 -55.03
C VAL A 267 -10.32 -4.41 -53.52
N ALA A 268 -9.26 -4.44 -52.71
CA ALA A 268 -9.33 -4.27 -51.26
C ALA A 268 -8.01 -3.76 -50.68
N GLY A 269 -8.04 -3.26 -49.45
CA GLY A 269 -6.83 -2.90 -48.71
C GLY A 269 -7.11 -2.24 -47.37
N GLY A 270 -6.09 -2.23 -46.52
CA GLY A 270 -6.17 -1.75 -45.14
C GLY A 270 -4.95 -2.14 -44.31
N ASP A 271 -5.12 -2.05 -43.00
CA ASP A 271 -4.13 -2.38 -41.98
C ASP A 271 -4.49 -3.77 -41.40
N TYR A 272 -3.53 -4.70 -41.40
CA TYR A 272 -3.74 -6.11 -41.07
C TYR A 272 -2.70 -6.60 -40.04
N PHE A 273 -3.11 -7.55 -39.20
CA PHE A 273 -2.31 -8.12 -38.10
C PHE A 273 -1.62 -9.42 -38.54
N VAL A 274 -0.32 -9.37 -38.78
CA VAL A 274 0.55 -10.46 -39.27
C VAL A 274 1.67 -10.76 -38.27
N ASP A 275 2.62 -11.65 -38.59
CA ASP A 275 3.84 -11.89 -37.79
C ASP A 275 3.45 -12.35 -36.38
N ALA A 276 2.59 -13.38 -36.34
CA ALA A 276 2.00 -13.89 -35.11
C ALA A 276 3.03 -14.55 -34.17
N ASP A 277 4.21 -14.94 -34.65
CA ASP A 277 5.32 -15.45 -33.83
C ASP A 277 6.37 -14.39 -33.46
N GLY A 278 6.27 -13.18 -34.03
CA GLY A 278 7.11 -12.03 -33.71
C GLY A 278 8.57 -12.21 -34.15
N ASP A 279 8.80 -12.86 -35.29
CA ASP A 279 10.12 -12.98 -35.91
C ASP A 279 10.44 -11.83 -36.89
N GLY A 280 9.43 -11.03 -37.25
CA GLY A 280 9.52 -9.87 -38.14
C GLY A 280 9.24 -10.18 -39.62
N ILE A 281 8.85 -11.41 -39.93
CA ILE A 281 8.45 -11.90 -41.24
C ILE A 281 6.98 -12.35 -41.17
N PHE A 282 6.25 -12.17 -42.26
CA PHE A 282 4.94 -12.79 -42.44
C PHE A 282 4.83 -13.48 -43.78
N ASN A 283 4.02 -14.53 -43.84
CA ASN A 283 3.89 -15.40 -45.00
C ASN A 283 2.45 -15.45 -45.52
N HIS A 284 2.30 -15.83 -46.78
CA HIS A 284 1.02 -15.84 -47.52
C HIS A 284 -0.15 -16.53 -46.78
N THR A 285 0.12 -17.51 -45.91
CA THR A 285 -0.91 -18.21 -45.12
C THR A 285 -1.63 -17.28 -44.14
N GLU A 286 -0.92 -16.31 -43.54
CA GLU A 286 -1.52 -15.35 -42.61
C GLU A 286 -2.43 -14.35 -43.34
N VAL A 287 -2.09 -14.03 -44.59
CA VAL A 287 -2.85 -13.10 -45.44
C VAL A 287 -4.06 -13.75 -46.11
N LEU A 288 -4.09 -15.08 -46.21
CA LEU A 288 -5.10 -15.84 -46.96
C LEU A 288 -6.53 -15.60 -46.47
N GLU A 289 -6.73 -15.42 -45.15
CA GLU A 289 -8.06 -15.15 -44.57
C GLU A 289 -8.61 -13.75 -44.91
N TRP A 290 -7.79 -12.86 -45.47
CA TRP A 290 -8.18 -11.50 -45.84
C TRP A 290 -8.26 -11.28 -47.35
N VAL A 291 -7.96 -12.30 -48.16
CA VAL A 291 -8.16 -12.28 -49.61
C VAL A 291 -9.65 -12.04 -49.88
N PRO A 292 -10.02 -11.10 -50.78
CA PRO A 292 -11.43 -10.79 -51.05
C PRO A 292 -12.24 -12.00 -51.54
N GLU A 293 -13.51 -12.07 -51.14
CA GLU A 293 -14.43 -13.12 -51.59
C GLU A 293 -14.59 -13.08 -53.12
N GLY A 294 -14.48 -14.25 -53.76
CA GLY A 294 -14.48 -14.39 -55.22
C GLY A 294 -13.11 -14.16 -55.89
N TYR A 295 -12.03 -14.02 -55.11
CA TYR A 295 -10.65 -13.87 -55.61
C TYR A 295 -9.72 -14.92 -54.99
N GLU A 296 -8.66 -15.29 -55.73
CA GLU A 296 -7.56 -16.13 -55.26
C GLU A 296 -6.22 -15.37 -55.32
N LEU A 297 -5.32 -15.66 -54.37
CA LEU A 297 -4.02 -15.01 -54.26
C LEU A 297 -3.02 -15.62 -55.25
N GLN A 298 -2.34 -14.76 -56.02
CA GLN A 298 -1.38 -15.18 -57.04
C GLN A 298 0.07 -15.20 -56.53
N GLU A 299 0.42 -14.32 -55.58
CA GLU A 299 1.77 -14.22 -55.01
C GLU A 299 1.92 -14.99 -53.70
N PHE A 300 3.00 -15.76 -53.60
CA PHE A 300 3.36 -16.55 -52.43
C PHE A 300 4.80 -16.22 -52.04
N GLY A 301 5.02 -15.79 -50.79
CA GLY A 301 6.34 -15.43 -50.31
C GLY A 301 6.37 -15.04 -48.84
N ASP A 302 7.59 -14.74 -48.39
CA ASP A 302 7.95 -14.29 -47.05
C ASP A 302 8.24 -12.78 -47.09
N PHE A 303 7.52 -11.99 -46.32
CA PHE A 303 7.53 -10.53 -46.37
C PHE A 303 8.01 -9.94 -45.03
N GLN A 304 9.00 -9.04 -45.06
CA GLN A 304 9.50 -8.40 -43.84
C GLN A 304 8.58 -7.26 -43.40
N VAL A 305 8.02 -7.37 -42.19
CA VAL A 305 7.06 -6.42 -41.58
C VAL A 305 7.54 -4.97 -41.67
N GLU A 306 8.83 -4.72 -41.40
CA GLU A 306 9.39 -3.37 -41.28
C GLU A 306 9.20 -2.50 -42.53
N PHE A 307 9.21 -3.08 -43.74
CA PHE A 307 9.00 -2.33 -44.98
C PHE A 307 7.53 -1.91 -45.17
N TYR A 308 6.58 -2.65 -44.58
CA TYR A 308 5.16 -2.55 -44.90
C TYR A 308 4.32 -1.86 -43.80
N LYS A 309 4.97 -1.30 -42.78
CA LYS A 309 4.31 -0.43 -41.78
C LYS A 309 3.78 0.87 -42.41
N GLU A 310 4.58 1.48 -43.28
CA GLU A 310 4.29 2.78 -43.92
C GLU A 310 3.94 2.65 -45.41
N THR A 311 4.54 1.70 -46.11
CA THR A 311 4.31 1.48 -47.56
C THR A 311 3.40 0.27 -47.74
N PRO A 312 2.27 0.36 -48.47
CA PRO A 312 1.42 -0.81 -48.68
C PRO A 312 2.14 -1.89 -49.51
N LEU A 313 2.14 -3.13 -49.01
CA LEU A 313 2.42 -4.31 -49.82
C LEU A 313 1.28 -4.49 -50.83
N GLN A 314 1.60 -4.56 -52.11
CA GLN A 314 0.64 -4.91 -53.15
C GLN A 314 0.73 -6.40 -53.41
N LEU A 315 -0.43 -7.08 -53.36
CA LEU A 315 -0.56 -8.51 -53.63
C LEU A 315 -1.53 -8.72 -54.79
N SER A 316 -1.06 -9.39 -55.84
CA SER A 316 -1.91 -9.71 -57.00
C SER A 316 -2.92 -10.80 -56.66
N VAL A 317 -4.18 -10.57 -57.05
CA VAL A 317 -5.27 -11.52 -56.94
C VAL A 317 -5.95 -11.73 -58.29
N THR A 318 -6.40 -12.95 -58.57
CA THR A 318 -7.16 -13.30 -59.78
C THR A 318 -8.60 -13.60 -59.40
N LYS A 319 -9.56 -13.14 -60.21
CA LYS A 319 -10.98 -13.43 -59.96
C LYS A 319 -11.28 -14.90 -60.24
N ILE A 320 -11.84 -15.59 -59.26
CA ILE A 320 -12.28 -16.98 -59.42
C ILE A 320 -13.45 -16.99 -60.41
N ALA A 321 -13.31 -17.74 -61.50
CA ALA A 321 -14.40 -17.94 -62.43
C ALA A 321 -15.50 -18.74 -61.75
N GLU A 322 -16.73 -18.20 -61.68
CA GLU A 322 -17.91 -19.00 -61.34
C GLU A 322 -18.04 -20.12 -62.37
N GLU A 323 -17.85 -21.38 -61.94
CA GLU A 323 -18.42 -22.49 -62.71
C GLU A 323 -19.94 -22.25 -62.76
N PRO A 324 -20.57 -22.26 -63.95
CA PRO A 324 -21.98 -21.96 -64.06
C PRO A 324 -22.79 -23.02 -63.33
N GLU A 325 -23.54 -22.62 -62.29
CA GLU A 325 -24.51 -23.48 -61.63
C GLU A 325 -25.49 -24.03 -62.67
N ASN A 326 -25.41 -25.33 -62.92
CA ASN A 326 -26.30 -26.03 -63.84
C ASN A 326 -27.68 -26.12 -63.17
N PRO A 327 -28.78 -25.61 -63.78
CA PRO A 327 -30.09 -25.67 -63.17
C PRO A 327 -30.61 -27.12 -63.11
N ASP A 328 -30.94 -27.58 -61.91
CA ASP A 328 -31.54 -28.90 -61.66
C ASP A 328 -32.97 -28.96 -62.27
N PRO A 329 -33.36 -30.01 -63.01
CA PRO A 329 -34.65 -30.04 -63.70
C PRO A 329 -35.81 -30.41 -62.75
N GLU A 330 -36.84 -29.58 -62.70
CA GLU A 330 -38.05 -29.82 -61.88
C GLU A 330 -38.78 -31.14 -62.25
N ASP A 331 -39.11 -31.96 -61.25
CA ASP A 331 -39.87 -33.21 -61.40
C ASP A 331 -41.41 -32.97 -61.41
N PRO A 332 -42.12 -33.23 -62.52
CA PRO A 332 -43.47 -32.72 -62.74
C PRO A 332 -44.59 -33.67 -62.23
N ASN A 333 -44.62 -34.04 -60.94
CA ASN A 333 -45.65 -34.97 -60.43
C ASN A 333 -46.08 -34.84 -58.94
N LYS A 334 -47.08 -33.98 -58.64
CA LYS A 334 -48.19 -34.34 -57.72
C LYS A 334 -49.43 -33.42 -57.87
N PRO A 335 -50.69 -33.93 -57.78
CA PRO A 335 -51.88 -33.20 -58.25
C PRO A 335 -52.71 -32.46 -57.16
N GLU A 336 -53.68 -31.66 -57.61
CA GLU A 336 -54.51 -30.73 -56.82
C GLU A 336 -55.79 -31.30 -56.16
N LYS A 337 -56.19 -30.65 -55.04
CA LYS A 337 -57.55 -30.46 -54.46
C LYS A 337 -58.35 -31.72 -53.98
N PRO A 338 -59.42 -31.59 -53.13
CA PRO A 338 -60.44 -30.51 -53.04
C PRO A 338 -60.76 -29.89 -51.65
N GLU A 339 -61.69 -28.93 -51.66
CA GLU A 339 -62.42 -28.31 -50.52
C GLU A 339 -63.35 -29.35 -49.81
N ASP A 340 -64.04 -29.12 -48.67
CA ASP A 340 -64.83 -27.94 -48.25
C ASP A 340 -65.35 -28.05 -46.78
N THR A 341 -65.97 -26.97 -46.29
CA THR A 341 -67.03 -26.83 -45.23
C THR A 341 -66.69 -26.76 -43.73
N GLY A 342 -67.32 -25.76 -43.05
CA GLY A 342 -67.60 -25.70 -41.60
C GLY A 342 -66.68 -24.76 -40.80
N LYS A 343 -66.97 -23.46 -40.58
CA LYS A 343 -68.06 -22.85 -39.76
C LYS A 343 -68.22 -23.52 -38.38
N GLU A 344 -68.31 -22.83 -37.24
CA GLU A 344 -68.53 -21.42 -36.81
C GLU A 344 -68.21 -21.40 -35.28
N ASP A 345 -68.02 -20.32 -34.52
CA ASP A 345 -67.70 -18.89 -34.70
C ASP A 345 -67.37 -18.32 -33.30
N THR A 346 -67.17 -17.00 -33.19
CA THR A 346 -67.05 -16.19 -31.95
C THR A 346 -65.70 -16.28 -31.20
N ASN A 347 -65.02 -15.18 -30.85
CA ASN A 347 -65.37 -13.77 -31.03
C ASN A 347 -64.13 -12.86 -31.25
N LYS A 348 -64.22 -12.07 -32.33
CA LYS A 348 -63.77 -10.66 -32.54
C LYS A 348 -62.39 -10.20 -32.02
N LYS A 349 -61.47 -9.76 -32.90
CA LYS A 349 -61.45 -8.51 -33.75
C LYS A 349 -61.09 -7.26 -32.93
N ASP A 350 -60.35 -6.25 -33.38
CA ASP A 350 -59.58 -5.89 -34.62
C ASP A 350 -58.35 -5.05 -34.13
N ASP A 351 -57.30 -4.66 -34.87
CA ASP A 351 -56.86 -4.70 -36.29
C ASP A 351 -55.28 -4.65 -36.26
N LYS A 352 -54.49 -5.34 -37.11
CA LYS A 352 -53.96 -4.92 -38.45
C LYS A 352 -52.70 -4.01 -38.40
N LYS A 353 -51.58 -4.24 -39.11
CA LYS A 353 -51.16 -5.26 -40.12
C LYS A 353 -49.64 -5.15 -40.42
N GLU A 354 -49.02 -6.23 -40.92
CA GLU A 354 -47.95 -6.29 -41.98
C GLU A 354 -46.61 -5.51 -41.82
N ASP A 355 -45.46 -5.96 -42.35
CA ASP A 355 -45.11 -7.26 -42.97
C ASP A 355 -43.57 -7.48 -43.02
N THR A 356 -43.12 -8.74 -43.05
CA THR A 356 -41.76 -9.20 -43.42
C THR A 356 -40.56 -8.64 -42.61
N LYS A 357 -39.31 -9.17 -42.66
CA LYS A 357 -38.65 -10.14 -43.55
C LYS A 357 -37.49 -10.88 -42.83
N LYS A 358 -37.01 -11.94 -43.48
CA LYS A 358 -35.88 -12.86 -43.22
C LYS A 358 -34.67 -12.40 -42.36
N GLU A 359 -34.00 -13.41 -41.79
CA GLU A 359 -32.63 -13.38 -41.29
C GLU A 359 -31.62 -12.85 -42.34
N ASP A 360 -30.56 -12.17 -41.87
CA ASP A 360 -29.24 -12.17 -42.52
C ASP A 360 -28.15 -11.81 -41.49
N LYS A 361 -27.22 -12.73 -41.21
CA LYS A 361 -26.06 -12.49 -40.33
C LYS A 361 -24.91 -11.87 -41.13
N LYS A 362 -24.98 -10.56 -41.40
CA LYS A 362 -23.83 -9.82 -41.96
C LYS A 362 -22.81 -9.52 -40.85
N LYS A 363 -21.68 -10.25 -40.83
CA LYS A 363 -20.48 -9.80 -40.09
C LYS A 363 -19.97 -8.53 -40.76
N THR A 364 -19.88 -7.44 -40.00
CA THR A 364 -19.23 -6.20 -40.42
C THR A 364 -17.85 -6.11 -39.79
N SER A 365 -16.79 -6.15 -40.59
CA SER A 365 -15.44 -5.80 -40.13
C SER A 365 -15.41 -4.32 -39.70
N PRO A 366 -14.79 -3.97 -38.56
CA PRO A 366 -14.72 -2.58 -38.11
C PRO A 366 -13.72 -1.80 -38.95
N LYS A 367 -14.16 -0.68 -39.54
CA LYS A 367 -13.31 0.27 -40.27
C LYS A 367 -13.31 1.60 -39.54
N THR A 368 -12.23 1.88 -38.81
CA THR A 368 -12.00 3.21 -38.20
C THR A 368 -11.30 4.11 -39.21
N GLY A 369 -12.09 4.91 -39.92
CA GLY A 369 -11.61 6.07 -40.66
C GLY A 369 -11.80 7.33 -39.82
N ASP A 370 -10.74 8.12 -39.69
CA ASP A 370 -10.72 9.41 -38.99
C ASP A 370 -11.22 10.54 -39.92
N GLU A 371 -12.17 11.35 -39.46
CA GLU A 371 -12.60 12.59 -40.11
C GLU A 371 -13.06 13.60 -39.04
N THR A 372 -12.46 14.78 -39.05
CA THR A 372 -12.59 15.80 -38.00
C THR A 372 -13.94 16.51 -37.94
N SER A 373 -14.37 16.91 -36.74
CA SER A 373 -15.27 18.06 -36.58
C SER A 373 -14.95 18.87 -35.32
N ALA A 374 -14.84 20.18 -35.48
CA ALA A 374 -14.48 21.11 -34.40
C ALA A 374 -15.72 21.59 -33.63
N ALA A 375 -15.72 21.43 -32.31
CA ALA A 375 -16.67 22.07 -31.41
C ALA A 375 -15.97 22.57 -30.13
N THR A 376 -15.80 23.89 -30.05
CA THR A 376 -15.13 24.59 -28.95
C THR A 376 -15.99 24.61 -27.69
N ALA A 377 -15.43 24.18 -26.55
CA ALA A 377 -15.97 24.47 -25.21
C ALA A 377 -14.80 24.76 -24.24
N ALA A 378 -14.97 25.74 -23.36
CA ALA A 378 -13.85 26.41 -22.69
C ALA A 378 -13.83 26.24 -21.17
N LEU A 379 -12.65 25.86 -20.64
CA LEU A 379 -11.99 26.33 -19.39
C LEU A 379 -12.72 26.15 -18.01
N PRO A 380 -12.04 26.23 -16.84
CA PRO A 380 -10.65 26.66 -16.61
C PRO A 380 -9.72 25.78 -15.71
N VAL A 381 -8.44 25.73 -16.11
CA VAL A 381 -7.20 26.02 -15.36
C VAL A 381 -7.11 25.83 -13.82
N GLY A 382 -6.11 25.03 -13.40
CA GLY A 382 -5.43 25.07 -12.09
C GLY A 382 -4.50 23.86 -11.93
N VAL A 383 -3.22 23.83 -12.33
CA VAL A 383 -2.00 24.62 -11.99
C VAL A 383 -1.30 24.18 -10.69
N SER A 384 -0.19 23.43 -10.87
CA SER A 384 0.97 23.27 -9.96
C SER A 384 0.79 22.41 -8.68
N LEU A 385 1.84 21.85 -8.04
CA LEU A 385 3.30 22.00 -8.20
C LEU A 385 4.09 20.72 -7.79
N ALA A 386 5.32 20.61 -8.29
CA ALA A 386 6.38 19.62 -8.08
C ALA A 386 6.63 19.03 -6.67
N ALA A 387 7.30 17.85 -6.65
CA ALA A 387 8.63 17.68 -6.03
C ALA A 387 9.32 16.37 -6.46
N ILE A 388 10.38 16.44 -7.28
CA ILE A 388 11.33 15.33 -7.47
C ILE A 388 12.42 15.48 -6.40
N LEU A 389 12.54 14.52 -5.49
CA LEU A 389 13.57 14.51 -4.45
C LEU A 389 14.81 13.73 -4.92
N ALA A 390 15.99 14.28 -4.63
CA ALA A 390 17.24 13.93 -5.30
C ALA A 390 18.01 12.75 -4.66
N VAL A 391 18.76 12.03 -5.48
CA VAL A 391 19.93 11.26 -5.03
C VAL A 391 21.20 11.99 -5.48
N LEU A 392 21.90 12.59 -4.52
CA LEU A 392 23.08 13.42 -4.76
C LEU A 392 24.34 12.62 -4.39
N VAL A 393 25.00 12.04 -5.39
CA VAL A 393 26.26 11.28 -5.19
C VAL A 393 27.41 12.24 -4.87
N LYS A 394 27.68 12.41 -3.57
CA LYS A 394 28.79 13.23 -3.09
C LYS A 394 30.09 12.41 -2.98
N LYS A 395 30.85 12.33 -4.07
CA LYS A 395 32.29 12.04 -3.98
C LYS A 395 32.98 13.17 -3.21
N PHE A 396 33.86 12.81 -2.28
CA PHE A 396 34.97 13.69 -1.87
C PHE A 396 36.30 12.91 -1.93
N LYS A 397 37.37 13.70 -2.03
CA LYS A 397 38.76 13.34 -2.37
C LYS A 397 39.37 12.27 -1.49
#